data_AF-A0A093YVQ3-F1
#
_entry.id   AF-A0A093YVQ3-F1
#
_cell.length_a   1.000
_cell.length_b   1.000
_cell.length_c   1.000
_cell.angle_alpha   90.00
_cell.angle_beta   90.00
_cell.angle_gamma   90.00
#
_symmetry.space_group_name_H-M   'P 1'
#
loop_
_entity.id
_entity.type
_entity.pdbx_description
1 polymer ?
#
loop_
_entity_poly.entity_id
_entity_poly.type
_entity_poly.pdbx_seq_one_letter_code
_entity_poly.pdbx_strand_id
1 'polypeptide(L)'
;MHPELPPSALFASSYFSPRTLEVVKELLQCETDDLVMELYNLLVRPDHPFALRWHRDDIPPTATAEEETERLAKPAWHAQWNLALYDDASLIVVPGTHARPRTDAERNAGEYEDNMPGQLVVQLKAGDAAFYNNNILHRGVYDAGKERATL
;
A
#
# COMPACT_ATOMS: atom_id res chain seq x y z
N MET A 1 -15.15 1.75 12.04
CA MET A 1 -14.85 1.73 13.49
C MET A 1 -16.12 2.06 14.25
N HIS A 2 -16.59 1.20 15.16
CA HIS A 2 -17.81 1.49 15.91
C HIS A 2 -17.50 2.49 17.04
N PRO A 3 -18.18 3.65 17.13
CA PRO A 3 -17.84 4.70 18.08
C PRO A 3 -17.99 4.26 19.55
N GLU A 4 -18.85 3.28 19.81
CA GLU A 4 -19.07 2.72 21.15
C GLU A 4 -17.95 1.80 21.66
N LEU A 5 -17.00 1.41 20.80
CA LEU A 5 -15.86 0.62 21.26
C LEU A 5 -14.95 1.48 22.14
N PRO A 6 -14.54 1.02 23.35
CA PRO A 6 -13.71 1.82 24.25
C PRO A 6 -12.45 2.45 23.63
N PRO A 7 -11.70 1.78 22.72
CA PRO A 7 -10.52 2.38 22.07
C PRO A 7 -10.84 3.24 20.83
N SER A 8 -12.11 3.50 20.50
CA SER A 8 -12.50 4.22 19.28
C SER A 8 -11.82 5.59 19.16
N ALA A 9 -11.73 6.34 20.26
CA ALA A 9 -11.06 7.64 20.30
C ALA A 9 -9.56 7.55 19.97
N LEU A 10 -8.88 6.49 20.44
CA LEU A 10 -7.46 6.26 20.15
C LEU A 10 -7.25 6.00 18.66
N PHE A 11 -8.01 5.06 18.09
CA PHE A 11 -7.87 4.74 16.66
C PHE A 11 -8.28 5.92 15.77
N ALA A 12 -9.30 6.69 16.14
CA ALA A 12 -9.66 7.93 15.44
C ALA A 12 -8.52 8.95 15.51
N SER A 13 -7.89 9.15 16.67
CA SER A 13 -6.76 10.08 16.80
C SER A 13 -5.55 9.68 15.93
N SER A 14 -5.32 8.38 15.74
CA SER A 14 -4.29 7.87 14.85
C SER A 14 -4.67 8.06 13.38
N TYR A 15 -5.91 7.70 13.03
CA TYR A 15 -6.41 7.80 11.65
C TYR A 15 -6.47 9.24 11.13
N PHE A 16 -6.84 10.19 12.00
CA PHE A 16 -6.87 11.62 11.72
C PHE A 16 -5.64 12.36 12.28
N SER A 17 -4.51 11.66 12.47
CA SER A 17 -3.28 12.26 12.97
C SER A 17 -2.84 13.43 12.07
N PRO A 18 -2.58 14.64 12.62
CA PRO A 18 -2.13 15.79 11.83
C PRO A 18 -0.90 15.49 10.99
N ARG A 19 0.05 14.69 11.52
CA ARG A 19 1.27 14.31 10.81
C ARG A 19 0.98 13.46 9.57
N THR A 20 0.05 12.50 9.69
CA THR A 20 -0.37 11.66 8.56
C THR A 20 -1.07 12.52 7.52
N LEU A 21 -2.00 13.37 7.94
CA LEU A 21 -2.73 14.25 7.05
C LEU A 21 -1.83 15.27 6.34
N GLU A 22 -0.82 15.83 7.01
CA GLU A 22 0.17 16.73 6.39
C GLU A 22 0.93 16.06 5.25
N VAL A 23 1.44 14.84 5.47
CA VAL A 23 2.14 14.09 4.41
C VAL A 23 1.20 13.76 3.25
N VAL A 24 -0.02 13.31 3.54
CA VAL A 24 -1.01 13.00 2.49
C VAL A 24 -1.35 14.25 1.67
N LYS A 25 -1.58 15.40 2.31
CA LYS A 25 -1.86 16.66 1.61
C LYS A 25 -0.69 17.13 0.76
N GLU A 26 0.54 16.95 1.23
CA GLU A 26 1.74 17.28 0.43
C GLU A 26 1.84 16.37 -0.80
N LEU A 27 1.62 15.06 -0.64
CA LEU A 27 1.67 14.09 -1.73
C LEU A 27 0.56 14.30 -2.77
N LEU A 28 -0.66 14.63 -2.32
CA LEU A 28 -1.82 14.81 -3.19
C LEU A 28 -2.02 16.25 -3.65
N GLN A 29 -1.24 17.20 -3.11
CA GLN A 29 -1.35 18.64 -3.38
C GLN A 29 -2.77 19.18 -3.17
N CYS A 30 -3.37 18.84 -2.02
CA CYS A 30 -4.76 19.18 -1.69
C CYS A 30 -4.90 19.77 -0.28
N GLU A 31 -6.10 20.23 0.05
CA GLU A 31 -6.44 20.74 1.38
C GLU A 31 -7.19 19.70 2.21
N THR A 32 -7.34 19.96 3.52
CA THR A 32 -8.00 19.03 4.45
C THR A 32 -9.45 18.76 4.04
N ASP A 33 -10.16 19.77 3.53
CA ASP A 33 -11.57 19.67 3.14
C ASP A 33 -11.77 18.86 1.84
N ASP A 34 -10.69 18.62 1.08
CA ASP A 34 -10.70 17.76 -0.10
C ASP A 34 -10.53 16.26 0.28
N LEU A 35 -10.04 15.98 1.50
CA LEU A 35 -9.72 14.62 1.91
C LEU A 35 -10.95 13.83 2.36
N VAL A 36 -11.07 12.62 1.82
CA VAL A 36 -11.99 11.60 2.32
C VAL A 36 -11.17 10.44 2.87
N MET A 37 -11.38 10.14 4.14
CA MET A 37 -10.69 9.04 4.80
C MET A 37 -11.46 7.73 4.58
N GLU A 38 -10.92 6.85 3.71
CA GLU A 38 -11.60 5.62 3.30
C GLU A 38 -11.35 4.43 4.24
N LEU A 39 -10.20 3.76 4.09
CA LEU A 39 -9.89 2.49 4.73
C LEU A 39 -8.91 2.67 5.89
N TYR A 40 -9.24 2.03 7.02
CA TYR A 40 -8.37 1.89 8.17
C TYR A 40 -8.40 0.46 8.68
N ASN A 41 -7.38 -0.31 8.33
CA ASN A 41 -7.32 -1.75 8.55
C ASN A 41 -6.19 -2.11 9.51
N LEU A 42 -6.18 -3.35 9.97
CA LEU A 42 -5.05 -3.93 10.67
C LEU A 42 -4.64 -5.19 9.92
N LEU A 43 -3.45 -5.18 9.33
CA LEU A 43 -2.86 -6.32 8.65
C LEU A 43 -2.00 -7.09 9.65
N VAL A 44 -2.36 -8.35 9.90
CA VAL A 44 -1.68 -9.21 10.89
C VAL A 44 -0.98 -10.40 10.24
N ARG A 45 -0.05 -11.02 10.99
CA ARG A 45 0.60 -12.28 10.61
C ARG A 45 -0.41 -13.44 10.59
N PRO A 46 -0.46 -14.28 9.54
CA PRO A 46 -1.18 -15.55 9.53
C PRO A 46 -0.36 -16.71 10.14
N ASP A 47 -1.02 -17.79 10.54
CA ASP A 47 -0.36 -18.99 11.11
C ASP A 47 0.32 -19.90 10.08
N HIS A 48 0.31 -19.52 8.81
CA HIS A 48 0.97 -20.22 7.70
C HIS A 48 1.53 -19.20 6.70
N PRO A 49 2.54 -19.56 5.90
CA PRO A 49 3.05 -18.66 4.85
C PRO A 49 1.91 -18.21 3.94
N PHE A 50 1.83 -16.91 3.71
CA PHE A 50 0.79 -16.30 2.89
C PHE A 50 1.41 -15.26 1.98
N ALA A 51 0.92 -15.18 0.75
CA ALA A 51 1.30 -14.13 -0.16
C ALA A 51 0.11 -13.68 -0.98
N LEU A 52 0.05 -12.39 -1.26
CA LEU A 52 -0.79 -11.82 -2.28
C LEU A 52 -0.08 -11.92 -3.64
N ARG A 53 -0.87 -12.01 -4.70
CA ARG A 53 -0.39 -11.86 -6.06
C ARG A 53 0.09 -10.43 -6.32
N TRP A 54 0.97 -10.24 -7.29
CA TRP A 54 1.32 -8.92 -7.81
C TRP A 54 0.07 -8.21 -8.32
N HIS A 55 -0.13 -6.97 -7.89
CA HIS A 55 -1.28 -6.17 -8.28
C HIS A 55 -1.01 -4.67 -8.20
N ARG A 56 -1.98 -3.93 -8.72
CA ARG A 56 -2.22 -2.51 -8.49
C ARG A 56 -3.65 -2.41 -7.98
N ASP A 57 -3.95 -1.42 -7.17
CA ASP A 57 -5.28 -1.35 -6.53
C ASP A 57 -6.38 -1.01 -7.55
N ASP A 58 -6.14 -0.08 -8.47
CA ASP A 58 -7.16 0.38 -9.42
C ASP A 58 -7.06 -0.25 -10.81
N ILE A 59 -5.97 -0.95 -11.12
CA ILE A 59 -5.66 -1.47 -12.45
C ILE A 59 -5.68 -2.99 -12.41
N PRO A 60 -6.62 -3.66 -13.12
CA PRO A 60 -6.70 -5.10 -13.09
C PRO A 60 -5.47 -5.75 -13.74
N PRO A 61 -5.09 -6.96 -13.32
CA PRO A 61 -3.93 -7.66 -13.88
C PRO A 61 -4.05 -7.91 -15.38
N THR A 62 -5.29 -8.01 -15.90
CA THR A 62 -5.63 -8.22 -17.31
C THR A 62 -5.51 -6.98 -18.19
N ALA A 63 -5.28 -5.79 -17.61
CA ALA A 63 -5.23 -4.55 -18.38
C ALA A 63 -4.08 -4.55 -19.41
N THR A 64 -4.36 -4.03 -20.61
CA THR A 64 -3.34 -3.82 -21.66
C THR A 64 -2.38 -2.69 -21.29
N ALA A 65 -1.27 -2.58 -22.02
CA ALA A 65 -0.34 -1.47 -21.82
C ALA A 65 -0.97 -0.10 -22.11
N GLU A 66 -1.89 -0.02 -23.08
CA GLU A 66 -2.62 1.22 -23.37
C GLU A 66 -3.59 1.56 -22.24
N GLU A 67 -4.35 0.59 -21.73
CA GLU A 67 -5.28 0.80 -20.61
C GLU A 67 -4.54 1.25 -19.34
N GLU A 68 -3.38 0.64 -19.05
CA GLU A 68 -2.51 1.09 -17.94
C GLU A 68 -2.04 2.52 -18.16
N THR A 69 -1.54 2.84 -19.35
CA THR A 69 -1.06 4.19 -19.67
C THR A 69 -2.17 5.22 -19.51
N GLU A 70 -3.38 4.92 -20.02
CA GLU A 70 -4.54 5.80 -19.90
C GLU A 70 -4.93 6.02 -18.43
N ARG A 71 -4.99 4.95 -17.63
CA ARG A 71 -5.36 5.06 -16.21
C ARG A 71 -4.30 5.80 -15.39
N LEU A 72 -3.03 5.57 -15.66
CA LEU A 72 -1.91 6.20 -14.93
C LEU A 72 -1.68 7.66 -15.33
N ALA A 73 -2.14 8.09 -16.51
CA ALA A 73 -2.12 9.49 -16.93
C ALA A 73 -3.21 10.34 -16.22
N LYS A 74 -4.23 9.70 -15.63
CA LYS A 74 -5.26 10.39 -14.83
C LYS A 74 -4.68 10.72 -13.45
N PRO A 75 -5.12 11.81 -12.79
CA PRO A 75 -4.62 12.16 -11.47
C PRO A 75 -4.75 10.99 -10.48
N ALA A 76 -3.73 10.82 -9.65
CA ALA A 76 -3.78 9.90 -8.52
C ALA A 76 -4.41 10.62 -7.34
N TRP A 77 -5.60 10.19 -6.93
CA TRP A 77 -6.38 10.81 -5.85
C TRP A 77 -6.17 10.12 -4.50
N HIS A 78 -5.27 9.14 -4.44
CA HIS A 78 -5.11 8.26 -3.27
C HIS A 78 -3.65 8.23 -2.81
N ALA A 79 -3.46 8.42 -1.51
CA ALA A 79 -2.22 8.11 -0.82
C ALA A 79 -2.52 6.95 0.15
N GLN A 80 -1.93 5.79 -0.13
CA GLN A 80 -1.96 4.66 0.80
C GLN A 80 -0.78 4.78 1.75
N TRP A 81 -0.97 4.34 2.99
CA TRP A 81 0.11 4.29 3.95
C TRP A 81 0.02 3.04 4.81
N ASN A 82 1.20 2.55 5.19
CA ASN A 82 1.36 1.46 6.13
C ASN A 82 2.15 1.96 7.32
N LEU A 83 1.63 1.82 8.54
CA LEU A 83 2.34 2.12 9.78
C LEU A 83 2.63 0.82 10.53
N ALA A 84 3.91 0.50 10.63
CA ALA A 84 4.38 -0.74 11.24
C ALA A 84 4.30 -0.65 12.77
N LEU A 85 3.54 -1.53 13.44
CA LEU A 85 3.51 -1.61 14.91
C LEU A 85 4.60 -2.56 15.45
N TYR A 86 5.08 -3.47 14.60
CA TYR A 86 6.27 -4.29 14.77
C TYR A 86 7.18 -4.10 13.55
N ASP A 87 8.44 -4.52 13.63
CA ASP A 87 9.31 -4.53 12.45
C ASP A 87 8.64 -5.32 11.30
N ASP A 88 8.43 -4.66 10.15
CA ASP A 88 7.70 -5.21 9.01
C ASP A 88 8.56 -5.16 7.74
N ALA A 89 8.56 -6.28 7.01
CA ALA A 89 9.20 -6.44 5.71
C ALA A 89 8.27 -7.13 4.70
N SER A 90 6.95 -7.03 4.90
CA SER A 90 5.95 -7.78 4.13
C SER A 90 5.56 -7.10 2.83
N LEU A 91 5.71 -5.78 2.73
CA LEU A 91 5.38 -5.03 1.52
C LEU A 91 6.56 -5.11 0.54
N ILE A 92 6.28 -5.61 -0.66
CA ILE A 92 7.22 -5.65 -1.78
C ILE A 92 6.64 -4.82 -2.91
N VAL A 93 7.44 -3.91 -3.47
CA VAL A 93 7.04 -2.98 -4.52
C VAL A 93 7.99 -3.03 -5.70
N VAL A 94 7.56 -2.60 -6.88
CA VAL A 94 8.46 -2.26 -7.99
C VAL A 94 8.49 -0.72 -8.13
N PRO A 95 9.57 -0.05 -7.72
CA PRO A 95 9.64 1.42 -7.71
C PRO A 95 9.36 2.06 -9.08
N GLY A 96 8.72 3.22 -9.08
CA GLY A 96 8.40 4.01 -10.28
C GLY A 96 7.24 3.46 -11.13
N THR A 97 6.73 2.26 -10.85
CA THR A 97 5.62 1.68 -11.63
C THR A 97 4.32 2.45 -11.51
N HIS A 98 4.11 3.22 -10.44
CA HIS A 98 2.94 4.10 -10.32
C HIS A 98 2.87 5.19 -11.42
N ALA A 99 3.96 5.42 -12.18
CA ALA A 99 4.04 6.43 -13.23
C ALA A 99 4.25 5.83 -14.64
N ARG A 100 4.22 4.50 -14.79
CA ARG A 100 4.39 3.83 -16.09
C ARG A 100 3.63 2.50 -16.17
N PRO A 101 3.24 2.06 -17.38
CA PRO A 101 2.71 0.71 -17.58
C PRO A 101 3.75 -0.36 -17.21
N ARG A 102 3.27 -1.60 -17.00
CA ARG A 102 4.15 -2.77 -16.83
C ARG A 102 4.97 -3.00 -18.09
N THR A 103 6.25 -3.33 -17.91
CA THR A 103 7.10 -3.87 -18.97
C THR A 103 6.65 -5.27 -19.38
N ASP A 104 7.12 -5.76 -20.52
CA ASP A 104 6.81 -7.14 -20.95
C ASP A 104 7.30 -8.18 -19.93
N ALA A 105 8.44 -7.94 -19.28
CA ALA A 105 8.95 -8.84 -18.26
C ALA A 105 8.04 -8.87 -17.01
N GLU A 106 7.60 -7.70 -16.53
CA GLU A 106 6.68 -7.58 -15.40
C GLU A 106 5.29 -8.15 -15.72
N ARG A 107 4.85 -8.04 -16.98
CA ARG A 107 3.55 -8.54 -17.45
C ARG A 107 3.53 -10.06 -17.60
N ASN A 108 4.63 -10.64 -18.08
CA ASN A 108 4.77 -12.07 -18.29
C ASN A 108 5.23 -12.84 -17.04
N ALA A 109 5.56 -12.13 -15.96
CA ALA A 109 5.88 -12.74 -14.67
C ALA A 109 4.67 -13.51 -14.12
N GLY A 110 4.93 -14.59 -13.40
CA GLY A 110 3.89 -15.34 -12.70
C GLY A 110 3.18 -14.47 -11.64
N GLU A 111 1.93 -14.79 -11.34
CA GLU A 111 1.11 -14.03 -10.37
C GLU A 111 1.79 -13.89 -8.99
N TYR A 112 2.59 -14.90 -8.62
CA TYR A 112 3.36 -14.96 -7.37
C TYR A 112 4.87 -14.97 -7.62
N GLU A 113 5.36 -14.43 -8.74
CA GLU A 113 6.79 -14.38 -9.05
C GLU A 113 7.60 -13.77 -7.90
N ASP A 114 8.58 -14.52 -7.40
CA ASP A 114 9.39 -14.11 -6.25
C ASP A 114 10.56 -13.20 -6.66
N ASN A 115 10.88 -13.13 -7.95
CA ASN A 115 11.99 -12.34 -8.50
C ASN A 115 11.50 -11.32 -9.54
N MET A 116 10.50 -10.51 -9.19
CA MET A 116 9.98 -9.48 -10.07
C MET A 116 11.09 -8.46 -10.42
N PRO A 117 11.30 -8.12 -11.72
CA PRO A 117 12.36 -7.20 -12.12
C PRO A 117 12.29 -5.87 -11.37
N GLY A 118 13.39 -5.51 -10.71
CA GLY A 118 13.50 -4.25 -9.96
C GLY A 118 12.68 -4.19 -8.67
N GLN A 119 12.18 -5.32 -8.15
CA GLN A 119 11.47 -5.33 -6.88
C GLN A 119 12.33 -4.83 -5.70
N LEU A 120 11.66 -4.23 -4.74
CA LEU A 120 12.22 -3.72 -3.50
C LEU A 120 11.34 -4.20 -2.33
N VAL A 121 11.97 -4.82 -1.34
CA VAL A 121 11.32 -5.11 -0.05
C VAL A 121 11.37 -3.85 0.81
N VAL A 122 10.22 -3.33 1.20
CA VAL A 122 10.12 -2.16 2.08
C VAL A 122 10.40 -2.61 3.52
N GLN A 123 11.47 -2.11 4.12
CA GLN A 123 11.88 -2.42 5.48
C GLN A 123 11.41 -1.32 6.42
N LEU A 124 10.52 -1.64 7.35
CA LEU A 124 9.99 -0.71 8.35
C LEU A 124 10.35 -1.20 9.75
N LYS A 125 10.82 -0.29 10.61
CA LYS A 125 10.89 -0.53 12.04
C LYS A 125 9.55 -0.22 12.69
N ALA A 126 9.31 -0.76 13.88
CA ALA A 126 8.15 -0.38 14.68
C ALA A 126 8.10 1.15 14.85
N GLY A 127 6.99 1.75 14.43
CA GLY A 127 6.77 3.20 14.40
C GLY A 127 7.04 3.88 13.06
N ASP A 128 7.68 3.21 12.10
CA ASP A 128 7.90 3.76 10.76
C ASP A 128 6.61 3.68 9.92
N ALA A 129 6.41 4.70 9.09
CA ALA A 129 5.33 4.76 8.12
C ALA A 129 5.87 4.85 6.69
N ALA A 130 5.36 4.01 5.79
CA ALA A 130 5.57 4.13 4.35
C ALA A 130 4.33 4.70 3.69
N PHE A 131 4.49 5.78 2.92
CA PHE A 131 3.45 6.34 2.08
C PHE A 131 3.74 6.01 0.62
N TYR A 132 2.73 5.58 -0.12
CA TYR A 132 2.89 5.21 -1.52
C TYR A 132 1.60 5.39 -2.31
N ASN A 133 1.79 5.53 -3.63
CA ASN A 133 0.69 5.58 -4.57
C ASN A 133 0.09 4.17 -4.72
N ASN A 134 -1.23 4.04 -4.57
CA ASN A 134 -1.96 2.77 -4.64
C ASN A 134 -1.78 2.02 -5.99
N ASN A 135 -1.39 2.75 -7.04
CA ASN A 135 -1.09 2.18 -8.34
C ASN A 135 0.37 1.72 -8.50
N ILE A 136 1.22 1.80 -7.48
CA ILE A 136 2.52 1.11 -7.53
C ILE A 136 2.27 -0.40 -7.67
N LEU A 137 3.02 -1.09 -8.53
CA LEU A 137 2.96 -2.54 -8.63
C LEU A 137 3.54 -3.12 -7.35
N HIS A 138 2.74 -3.87 -6.60
CA HIS A 138 3.13 -4.37 -5.29
C HIS A 138 2.48 -5.71 -4.95
N ARG A 139 2.99 -6.34 -3.89
CA ARG A 139 2.39 -7.49 -3.23
C ARG A 139 2.78 -7.53 -1.76
N GLY A 140 1.96 -8.23 -0.97
CA GLY A 140 2.28 -8.59 0.41
C GLY A 140 2.79 -10.04 0.49
N VAL A 141 3.91 -10.27 1.16
CA VAL A 141 4.43 -11.62 1.48
C VAL A 141 4.66 -11.71 2.99
N TYR A 142 4.05 -12.72 3.62
CA TYR A 142 3.87 -12.76 5.06
C TYR A 142 4.60 -13.98 5.62
N ASP A 143 5.56 -13.71 6.50
CA ASP A 143 6.33 -14.73 7.20
C ASP A 143 5.61 -15.17 8.48
N ALA A 144 5.13 -16.41 8.51
CA ALA A 144 4.46 -16.98 9.68
C ALA A 144 5.36 -17.07 10.93
N GLY A 145 6.67 -16.95 10.79
CA GLY A 145 7.62 -16.92 11.90
C GLY A 145 7.86 -15.53 12.51
N LYS A 146 7.33 -14.45 11.93
CA LYS A 146 7.57 -13.08 12.37
C LYS A 146 6.29 -12.37 12.78
N GLU A 147 6.29 -11.86 14.01
CA GLU A 147 5.16 -11.06 14.49
C GLU A 147 4.92 -9.84 13.60
N ARG A 148 3.65 -9.59 13.28
CA ARG A 148 3.25 -8.51 12.39
C ARG A 148 1.91 -7.95 12.81
N ALA A 149 1.88 -6.64 12.89
CA ALA A 149 0.69 -5.82 12.97
C ALA A 149 1.04 -4.49 12.29
N THR A 150 0.34 -4.17 11.21
CA THR A 150 0.57 -2.95 10.42
C THR A 150 -0.78 -2.33 10.12
N LEU A 151 -0.92 -1.04 10.45
CA LEU A 151 -2.10 -0.24 10.14
C LEU A 151 -2.06 0.22 8.69
#